data_AF-A0A6S7BCK4-F1
#
_entry.id   AF-A0A6S7BCK4-F1
#
_cell.length_a   1.000
_cell.length_b   1.000
_cell.length_c   1.000
_cell.angle_alpha   90.00
_cell.angle_beta   90.00
_cell.angle_gamma   90.00
#
_symmetry.space_group_name_H-M   'P 1'
#
loop_
_entity.id
_entity.type
_entity.pdbx_description
1 polymer ?
#
loop_
_entity_poly.entity_id
_entity_poly.type
_entity_poly.pdbx_seq_one_letter_code
_entity_poly.pdbx_strand_id
1 'polypeptide(L)'
;MFGDIARFLLNTVFTLFGAALLLRAWLQVVRMPAYNPVTNAVLQATNWIVLPLRRILPSTRSIDWASLVAALLAAIVYVVLMVVLTGADPLTLVPTLLIVAVLTVVKWALNLIIWMTILMALLSWLNPRSPAMPILYQLTAPFLNPLRRVMPQLGGIDLSPILLFVIVQVLLMVVTRAAVQLTYFVI
;
A
#
# COMPACT_ATOMS: atom_id res chain seq x y z
N MET A 1 20.75 5.94 18.26
CA MET A 1 20.85 4.47 18.12
C MET A 1 19.56 3.75 18.51
N PHE A 2 19.14 3.71 19.78
CA PHE A 2 17.88 3.02 20.16
C PHE A 2 16.62 3.62 19.51
N GLY A 3 16.52 4.94 19.43
CA GLY A 3 15.41 5.63 18.75
C GLY A 3 15.34 5.31 17.25
N ASP A 4 16.50 5.20 16.57
CA ASP A 4 16.57 4.89 15.14
C ASP A 4 16.14 3.46 14.84
N ILE A 5 16.55 2.51 15.69
CA ILE A 5 16.10 1.12 15.64
C ILE A 5 14.59 1.04 15.85
N ALA A 6 14.05 1.72 16.87
CA ALA A 6 12.62 1.76 17.13
C ALA A 6 11.82 2.34 15.94
N ARG A 7 12.29 3.45 15.35
CA ARG A 7 11.69 4.06 14.16
C ARG A 7 11.73 3.11 12.96
N PHE A 8 12.84 2.41 12.74
CA PHE A 8 12.97 1.42 11.68
C PHE A 8 12.00 0.24 11.86
N LEU A 9 11.92 -0.33 13.06
CA LEU A 9 11.03 -1.45 13.38
C LEU A 9 9.56 -1.05 13.21
N LEU A 10 9.15 0.09 13.78
CA LEU A 10 7.79 0.61 13.60
C LEU A 10 7.49 0.85 12.11
N ASN A 11 8.39 1.52 11.38
CA ASN A 11 8.21 1.73 9.95
C ASN A 11 8.03 0.42 9.19
N THR A 12 8.82 -0.60 9.50
CA THR A 12 8.77 -1.90 8.82
C THR A 12 7.46 -2.60 9.12
N VAL A 13 7.09 -2.73 10.40
CA VAL A 13 5.87 -3.43 10.83
C VAL A 13 4.62 -2.74 10.26
N PHE A 14 4.51 -1.42 10.42
CA PHE A 14 3.34 -0.69 9.94
C PHE A 14 3.26 -0.60 8.42
N THR A 15 4.40 -0.53 7.72
CA THR A 15 4.39 -0.56 6.25
C THR A 15 3.92 -1.91 5.72
N LEU A 16 4.41 -3.02 6.28
CA LEU A 16 3.96 -4.37 5.89
C LEU A 16 2.48 -4.59 6.24
N PHE A 17 2.07 -4.19 7.45
CA PHE A 17 0.70 -4.35 7.90
C PHE A 17 -0.28 -3.46 7.11
N GLY A 18 0.07 -2.19 6.90
CA GLY A 18 -0.69 -1.26 6.07
C GLY A 18 -0.80 -1.73 4.62
N ALA A 19 0.29 -2.25 4.04
CA ALA A 19 0.28 -2.86 2.73
C ALA A 19 -0.64 -4.08 2.67
N ALA A 20 -0.69 -4.93 3.70
CA ALA A 20 -1.60 -6.07 3.76
C ALA A 20 -3.08 -5.64 3.80
N LEU A 21 -3.42 -4.60 4.58
CA LEU A 21 -4.77 -4.04 4.64
C LEU A 21 -5.20 -3.42 3.30
N LEU A 22 -4.30 -2.68 2.65
CA LEU A 22 -4.56 -2.10 1.34
C LEU A 22 -4.65 -3.17 0.25
N LEU A 23 -3.80 -4.19 0.32
CA LEU A 23 -3.87 -5.34 -0.58
C LEU A 23 -5.20 -6.07 -0.40
N ARG A 24 -5.70 -6.23 0.83
CA ARG A 24 -7.04 -6.79 1.06
C ARG A 24 -8.14 -6.01 0.36
N ALA A 25 -8.14 -4.68 0.51
CA ALA A 25 -9.10 -3.82 -0.17
C ALA A 25 -8.98 -3.97 -1.70
N TRP A 26 -7.75 -4.04 -2.21
CA TRP A 26 -7.47 -4.19 -3.64
C TRP A 26 -7.90 -5.56 -4.20
N LEU A 27 -7.67 -6.64 -3.46
CA LEU A 27 -8.11 -8.00 -3.81
C LEU A 27 -9.63 -8.05 -4.04
N GLN A 28 -10.40 -7.32 -3.23
CA GLN A 28 -11.86 -7.21 -3.40
C GLN A 28 -12.24 -6.44 -4.67
N VAL A 29 -11.54 -5.34 -4.98
CA VAL A 29 -11.77 -4.55 -6.21
C VAL A 29 -11.51 -5.38 -7.46
N VAL A 30 -10.41 -6.12 -7.47
CA VAL A 30 -9.97 -6.99 -8.58
C VAL A 30 -10.79 -8.30 -8.64
N ARG A 31 -11.63 -8.56 -7.63
CA ARG A 31 -12.44 -9.77 -7.47
C ARG A 31 -11.59 -11.04 -7.48
N MET A 32 -10.51 -11.02 -6.72
CA MET A 32 -9.64 -12.17 -6.58
C MET A 32 -10.36 -13.32 -5.88
N PRO A 33 -10.27 -14.56 -6.40
CA PRO A 33 -10.88 -15.70 -5.75
C PRO A 33 -10.29 -15.99 -4.37
N ALA A 34 -11.14 -16.43 -3.44
CA ALA A 34 -10.74 -16.73 -2.07
C ALA A 34 -9.81 -17.96 -1.95
N TYR A 35 -9.84 -18.88 -2.91
CA TYR A 35 -8.98 -20.06 -2.92
C TYR A 35 -7.51 -19.75 -3.27
N ASN A 36 -7.19 -18.52 -3.66
CA ASN A 36 -5.81 -18.11 -3.95
C ASN A 36 -4.98 -18.02 -2.64
N PRO A 37 -3.76 -18.59 -2.58
CA PRO A 37 -2.89 -18.51 -1.40
C PRO A 37 -2.61 -17.07 -0.95
N VAL A 38 -2.46 -16.11 -1.87
CA VAL A 38 -2.23 -14.70 -1.53
C VAL A 38 -3.44 -14.10 -0.83
N THR A 39 -4.64 -14.39 -1.34
CA THR A 39 -5.89 -13.95 -0.70
C THR A 39 -6.00 -14.51 0.71
N ASN A 40 -5.77 -15.82 0.88
CA ASN A 40 -5.83 -16.46 2.20
C ASN A 40 -4.81 -15.88 3.18
N ALA A 41 -3.56 -15.66 2.75
CA ALA A 41 -2.52 -15.07 3.59
C ALA A 41 -2.89 -13.66 4.06
N VAL A 42 -3.37 -12.82 3.14
CA VAL A 42 -3.79 -11.46 3.44
C VAL A 42 -5.00 -11.44 4.38
N LEU A 43 -6.00 -12.29 4.13
CA LEU A 43 -7.17 -12.39 4.98
C LEU A 43 -6.78 -12.85 6.40
N GLN A 44 -5.94 -13.88 6.54
CA GLN A 44 -5.46 -14.36 7.84
C GLN A 44 -4.71 -13.26 8.62
N ALA A 45 -3.82 -12.53 7.96
CA ALA A 45 -3.03 -11.46 8.58
C ALA A 45 -3.88 -10.25 9.04
N THR A 46 -5.05 -10.03 8.44
CA THR A 46 -5.85 -8.80 8.63
C THR A 46 -7.24 -9.03 9.22
N ASN A 47 -7.74 -10.27 9.26
CA ASN A 47 -9.10 -10.57 9.73
C ASN A 47 -9.36 -10.11 11.16
N TRP A 48 -8.37 -10.20 12.04
CA TRP A 48 -8.52 -9.84 13.45
C TRP A 48 -8.87 -8.35 13.65
N ILE A 49 -8.43 -7.45 12.77
CA ILE A 49 -8.80 -6.02 12.82
C ILE A 49 -9.99 -5.70 11.91
N VAL A 50 -10.07 -6.34 10.73
CA VAL A 50 -11.10 -6.00 9.74
C VAL A 50 -12.47 -6.57 10.11
N LEU A 51 -12.55 -7.80 10.65
CA LEU A 51 -13.85 -8.42 10.99
C LEU A 51 -14.60 -7.67 12.10
N PRO A 52 -13.95 -7.19 13.18
CA PRO A 52 -14.62 -6.32 14.14
C PRO A 52 -15.13 -5.02 13.51
N LEU A 53 -14.33 -4.37 12.67
CA LEU A 53 -14.71 -3.12 11.99
C LEU A 53 -15.88 -3.33 11.01
N ARG A 54 -15.95 -4.49 10.35
CA ARG A 54 -17.06 -4.87 9.47
C ARG A 54 -18.40 -5.02 10.20
N ARG A 55 -18.42 -5.12 11.52
CA ARG A 55 -19.68 -5.11 12.28
C ARG A 55 -20.35 -3.73 12.26
N ILE A 56 -19.55 -2.67 12.07
CA ILE A 56 -20.01 -1.28 12.10
C ILE A 56 -20.05 -0.71 10.68
N LEU A 57 -19.06 -1.06 9.86
CA LEU A 57 -18.89 -0.50 8.52
C LEU A 57 -19.52 -1.38 7.44
N PRO A 58 -20.23 -0.79 6.46
CA PRO A 58 -20.80 -1.54 5.36
C PRO A 58 -19.71 -2.09 4.43
N SER A 59 -19.83 -3.36 4.05
CA SER A 59 -19.05 -3.92 2.93
C SER A 59 -19.84 -3.74 1.65
N THR A 60 -19.39 -2.86 0.76
CA THR A 60 -20.00 -2.74 -0.58
C THR A 60 -19.46 -3.83 -1.51
N ARG A 61 -20.22 -4.16 -2.57
CA ARG A 61 -19.85 -5.21 -3.53
C ARG A 61 -18.52 -4.98 -4.24
N SER A 62 -18.03 -3.73 -4.29
CA SER A 62 -16.79 -3.36 -4.99
C SER A 62 -15.62 -3.01 -4.07
N ILE A 63 -15.86 -2.35 -2.92
CA ILE A 63 -14.80 -1.85 -2.04
C ILE A 63 -15.03 -2.32 -0.60
N ASP A 64 -13.95 -2.81 0.03
CA ASP A 64 -13.91 -3.15 1.45
C ASP A 64 -13.60 -1.91 2.30
N TRP A 65 -14.64 -1.14 2.64
CA TRP A 65 -14.50 0.06 3.48
C TRP A 65 -13.85 -0.24 4.83
N ALA A 66 -14.14 -1.41 5.41
CA ALA A 66 -13.53 -1.81 6.68
C ALA A 66 -12.01 -1.95 6.58
N SER A 67 -11.48 -2.44 5.46
CA SER A 67 -10.04 -2.52 5.23
C SER A 67 -9.40 -1.15 5.03
N LEU A 68 -10.08 -0.21 4.35
CA LEU A 68 -9.60 1.16 4.20
C LEU A 68 -9.58 1.92 5.53
N VAL A 69 -10.63 1.78 6.34
CA VAL A 69 -10.67 2.37 7.68
C VAL A 69 -9.62 1.73 8.59
N ALA A 70 -9.45 0.41 8.54
CA ALA A 70 -8.39 -0.27 9.28
C ALA A 70 -6.99 0.26 8.88
N ALA A 71 -6.74 0.49 7.59
CA ALA A 71 -5.48 1.05 7.11
C ALA A 71 -5.28 2.49 7.62
N LEU A 72 -6.34 3.31 7.64
CA LEU A 72 -6.30 4.66 8.20
C LEU A 72 -6.03 4.65 9.70
N LEU A 73 -6.70 3.78 10.47
CA LEU A 73 -6.46 3.63 11.91
C LEU A 73 -5.01 3.19 12.18
N ALA A 74 -4.51 2.22 11.41
CA ALA A 74 -3.11 1.80 11.50
C ALA A 74 -2.14 2.95 11.19
N ALA A 75 -2.45 3.80 10.20
CA ALA A 75 -1.65 4.98 9.88
C ALA A 75 -1.69 6.03 10.99
N ILE A 76 -2.85 6.29 11.61
CA ILE A 76 -2.97 7.20 12.76
C ILE A 76 -2.09 6.70 13.90
N VAL A 77 -2.21 5.42 14.26
CA VAL A 77 -1.37 4.81 15.32
C VAL A 77 0.11 4.94 14.98
N TYR A 78 0.50 4.64 13.73
CA TYR A 78 1.89 4.79 13.28
C TYR A 78 2.41 6.23 13.45
N VAL A 79 1.65 7.23 12.98
CA VAL A 79 2.07 8.63 13.05
C VAL A 79 2.15 9.11 14.50
N VAL A 80 1.17 8.75 15.34
CA VAL A 80 1.20 9.05 16.79
C VAL A 80 2.47 8.49 17.42
N LEU A 81 2.78 7.21 17.18
CA LEU A 81 3.99 6.59 17.73
C LEU A 81 5.27 7.28 17.24
N MET A 82 5.31 7.72 15.97
CA MET A 82 6.44 8.47 15.44
C MET A 82 6.62 9.83 16.09
N VAL A 83 5.52 10.57 16.35
CA VAL A 83 5.55 11.87 17.05
C VAL A 83 5.97 11.70 18.50
N VAL A 84 5.48 10.67 19.20
CA VAL A 84 5.91 10.39 20.58
C VAL A 84 7.42 10.09 20.62
N LEU A 85 7.97 9.40 19.62
CA LEU A 85 9.42 9.14 19.52
C LEU A 85 10.27 10.37 19.17
N THR A 86 9.67 11.51 18.84
CA THR A 86 10.39 12.80 18.74
C THR A 86 10.31 13.61 20.02
N GLY A 87 9.52 13.17 21.02
CA GLY A 87 9.28 13.88 22.28
C GLY A 87 8.24 14.99 22.18
N ALA A 88 7.53 15.11 21.06
CA ALA A 88 6.44 16.07 20.88
C ALA A 88 5.12 15.50 21.40
N ASP A 89 4.21 16.38 21.84
CA ASP A 89 2.86 15.99 22.28
C ASP A 89 1.93 15.80 21.06
N PRO A 90 1.44 14.57 20.77
CA PRO A 90 0.57 14.31 19.63
C PRO A 90 -0.74 15.08 19.65
N LEU A 91 -1.26 15.45 20.84
CA LEU A 91 -2.56 16.12 20.98
C LEU A 91 -2.53 17.57 20.47
N THR A 92 -1.36 18.21 20.51
CA THR A 92 -1.18 19.57 19.98
C THR A 92 -1.24 19.60 18.44
N LEU A 93 -1.01 18.44 17.79
CA LEU A 93 -0.81 18.33 16.35
C LEU A 93 -1.95 17.61 15.62
N VAL A 94 -3.10 17.42 16.27
CA VAL A 94 -4.20 16.57 15.76
C VAL A 94 -4.59 16.88 14.30
N PRO A 95 -4.80 18.15 13.88
CA PRO A 95 -5.18 18.44 12.50
C PRO A 95 -4.12 17.98 11.50
N THR A 96 -2.85 18.29 11.77
CA THR A 96 -1.74 17.91 10.89
C THR A 96 -1.51 16.40 10.90
N LEU A 97 -1.65 15.76 12.07
CA LEU A 97 -1.50 14.32 12.23
C LEU A 97 -2.48 13.55 11.34
N LEU A 98 -3.74 13.98 11.29
CA LEU A 98 -4.75 13.33 10.44
C LEU A 98 -4.41 13.44 8.96
N ILE A 99 -3.89 14.60 8.51
CA ILE A 99 -3.44 14.79 7.13
C ILE A 99 -2.24 13.87 6.83
N VAL A 100 -1.25 13.83 7.73
CA VAL A 100 -0.07 12.97 7.60
C VAL A 100 -0.46 11.49 7.62
N ALA A 101 -1.46 11.09 8.39
CA ALA A 101 -1.98 9.72 8.40
C ALA A 101 -2.59 9.34 7.05
N VAL A 102 -3.40 10.22 6.44
CA VAL A 102 -3.93 10.00 5.09
C VAL A 102 -2.80 9.88 4.06
N LEU A 103 -1.82 10.79 4.09
CA LEU A 103 -0.65 10.71 3.21
C LEU A 103 0.16 9.43 3.44
N THR A 104 0.21 8.92 4.67
CA THR A 104 0.87 7.65 5.00
C THR A 104 0.14 6.46 4.37
N VAL A 105 -1.19 6.43 4.40
CA VAL A 105 -1.98 5.41 3.68
C VAL A 105 -1.69 5.46 2.18
N VAL A 106 -1.66 6.66 1.59
CA VAL A 106 -1.31 6.84 0.16
C VAL A 106 0.11 6.35 -0.11
N LYS A 107 1.07 6.68 0.74
CA LYS A 107 2.46 6.20 0.65
C LYS A 107 2.51 4.66 0.67
N TRP A 108 1.78 3.99 1.55
CA TRP A 108 1.71 2.53 1.58
C TRP A 108 1.07 1.95 0.32
N ALA A 109 0.02 2.59 -0.22
CA ALA A 109 -0.61 2.17 -1.47
C ALA A 109 0.36 2.26 -2.65
N LEU A 110 1.09 3.36 -2.78
CA LEU A 110 2.09 3.56 -3.84
C LEU A 110 3.23 2.54 -3.71
N ASN A 111 3.73 2.30 -2.50
CA ASN A 111 4.74 1.25 -2.26
C ASN A 111 4.22 -0.14 -2.65
N LEU A 112 2.98 -0.46 -2.31
CA LEU A 112 2.36 -1.73 -2.70
C LEU A 112 2.32 -1.87 -4.23
N ILE A 113 1.93 -0.81 -4.96
CA ILE A 113 1.93 -0.81 -6.44
C ILE A 113 3.34 -0.99 -6.99
N ILE A 114 4.35 -0.32 -6.43
CA ILE A 114 5.75 -0.50 -6.83
C ILE A 114 6.17 -1.96 -6.67
N TRP A 115 5.95 -2.56 -5.51
CA TRP A 115 6.33 -3.95 -5.26
C TRP A 115 5.61 -4.95 -6.18
N MET A 116 4.30 -4.77 -6.40
CA MET A 116 3.56 -5.60 -7.36
C MET A 116 4.11 -5.46 -8.79
N THR A 117 4.49 -4.24 -9.19
CA THR A 117 5.04 -3.93 -10.51
C THR A 117 6.42 -4.53 -10.70
N ILE A 118 7.28 -4.45 -9.68
CA ILE A 118 8.59 -5.10 -9.67
C ILE A 118 8.44 -6.61 -9.80
N LEU A 119 7.59 -7.24 -8.98
CA LEU A 119 7.34 -8.68 -9.03
C LEU A 119 6.83 -9.11 -10.42
N MET A 120 5.93 -8.32 -11.02
CA MET A 120 5.41 -8.55 -12.36
C MET A 120 6.52 -8.46 -13.42
N ALA A 121 7.36 -7.41 -13.38
CA ALA A 121 8.47 -7.23 -14.30
C ALA A 121 9.47 -8.39 -14.19
N LEU A 122 9.87 -8.74 -12.96
CA LEU A 122 10.79 -9.84 -12.69
C LEU A 122 10.27 -11.17 -13.22
N LEU A 123 9.02 -11.55 -12.92
CA LEU A 123 8.45 -12.80 -13.42
C LEU A 123 8.25 -12.78 -14.94
N SER A 124 7.92 -11.62 -15.52
CA SER A 124 7.77 -11.49 -16.98
C SER A 124 9.07 -11.71 -17.75
N TRP A 125 10.22 -11.43 -17.14
CA TRP A 125 11.54 -11.64 -17.78
C TRP A 125 12.13 -12.99 -17.43
N LEU A 126 12.01 -13.41 -16.17
CA LEU A 126 12.69 -14.61 -15.67
C LEU A 126 11.87 -15.88 -15.88
N ASN A 127 10.55 -15.84 -15.63
CA ASN A 127 9.69 -17.02 -15.73
C ASN A 127 8.22 -16.67 -16.01
N PRO A 128 7.86 -16.39 -17.28
CA PRO A 128 6.50 -16.02 -17.67
C PRO A 128 5.45 -17.11 -17.41
N ARG A 129 5.88 -18.38 -17.26
CA ARG A 129 5.00 -19.54 -17.08
C ARG A 129 4.81 -19.92 -15.60
N SER A 130 5.24 -19.07 -14.68
CA SER A 130 5.11 -19.33 -13.24
C SER A 130 3.63 -19.35 -12.80
N PRO A 131 3.26 -20.20 -11.82
CA PRO A 131 1.88 -20.24 -11.27
C PRO A 131 1.41 -18.92 -10.64
N ALA A 132 2.36 -18.04 -10.25
CA ALA A 132 2.07 -16.73 -9.70
C ALA A 132 1.71 -15.69 -10.77
N MET A 133 2.04 -15.94 -12.03
CA MET A 133 1.87 -14.98 -13.11
C MET A 133 0.41 -14.55 -13.34
N PRO A 134 -0.60 -15.46 -13.36
CA PRO A 134 -2.00 -15.07 -13.49
C PRO A 134 -2.47 -14.16 -12.35
N ILE A 135 -1.96 -14.40 -11.13
CA ILE A 135 -2.30 -13.62 -9.95
C ILE A 135 -1.75 -12.20 -10.09
N LEU A 136 -0.46 -12.07 -10.40
CA LEU A 136 0.17 -10.76 -10.59
C LEU A 136 -0.42 -10.01 -11.78
N TYR A 137 -0.71 -10.70 -12.89
CA TYR A 137 -1.35 -10.11 -14.05
C TYR A 137 -2.69 -9.49 -13.66
N GLN A 138 -3.54 -10.22 -12.95
CA GLN A 138 -4.86 -9.71 -12.56
C GLN A 138 -4.75 -8.59 -11.50
N LEU A 139 -3.79 -8.65 -10.56
CA LEU A 139 -3.53 -7.57 -9.59
C LEU A 139 -3.05 -6.27 -10.25
N THR A 140 -2.20 -6.38 -11.27
CA THR A 140 -1.54 -5.24 -11.91
C THR A 140 -2.27 -4.75 -13.16
N ALA A 141 -3.17 -5.56 -13.73
CA ALA A 141 -3.94 -5.24 -14.94
C ALA A 141 -4.63 -3.88 -14.90
N PRO A 142 -5.30 -3.44 -13.80
CA PRO A 142 -5.93 -2.13 -13.76
C PRO A 142 -4.95 -0.95 -13.95
N PHE A 143 -3.68 -1.13 -13.56
CA PHE A 143 -2.64 -0.11 -13.69
C PHE A 143 -1.85 -0.25 -14.99
N LEU A 144 -1.54 -1.48 -15.41
CA LEU A 144 -0.71 -1.75 -16.59
C LEU A 144 -1.51 -1.69 -17.89
N ASN A 145 -2.77 -2.13 -17.93
CA ASN A 145 -3.55 -2.16 -19.17
C ASN A 145 -3.73 -0.78 -19.82
N PRO A 146 -3.99 0.31 -19.07
CA PRO A 146 -4.00 1.65 -19.65
C PRO A 146 -2.66 2.04 -20.28
N LEU A 147 -1.54 1.69 -19.62
CA LEU A 147 -0.19 2.01 -20.11
C LEU A 147 0.21 1.18 -21.34
N ARG A 148 -0.21 -0.09 -21.39
CA ARG A 148 -0.02 -0.98 -22.55
C ARG A 148 -0.69 -0.49 -23.82
N ARG A 149 -1.72 0.37 -23.72
CA ARG A 149 -2.37 0.98 -24.89
C ARG A 149 -1.53 2.09 -25.52
N VAL A 150 -0.64 2.71 -24.74
CA VAL A 150 0.20 3.83 -25.18
C VAL A 150 1.60 3.34 -25.57
N MET A 151 2.08 2.29 -24.91
CA MET A 151 3.44 1.76 -25.11
C MET A 151 3.49 0.74 -26.26
N PRO A 152 4.36 0.90 -27.26
CA PRO A 152 4.63 -0.14 -28.26
C PRO A 152 5.33 -1.33 -27.60
N GLN A 153 4.98 -2.54 -28.03
CA GLN A 153 5.67 -3.77 -27.60
C GLN A 153 7.02 -3.84 -28.30
N LEU A 154 8.11 -3.55 -27.60
CA LEU A 154 9.47 -3.65 -28.14
C LEU A 154 9.98 -5.08 -27.96
N GLY A 155 10.09 -5.83 -29.04
CA GLY A 155 10.73 -7.15 -29.05
C GLY A 155 10.05 -8.22 -28.18
N GLY A 156 8.74 -8.14 -27.97
CA GLY A 156 7.98 -9.09 -27.14
C GLY A 156 8.15 -8.89 -25.63
N ILE A 157 8.87 -7.85 -25.19
CA ILE A 157 9.03 -7.49 -23.78
C ILE A 157 8.03 -6.37 -23.44
N ASP A 158 7.25 -6.58 -22.39
CA ASP A 158 6.32 -5.58 -21.88
C ASP A 158 7.09 -4.51 -21.07
N LEU A 159 7.22 -3.30 -21.62
CA LEU A 159 7.86 -2.16 -20.97
C LEU A 159 6.89 -1.35 -20.09
N SER A 160 5.60 -1.67 -20.10
CA SER A 160 4.62 -0.99 -19.26
C SER A 160 4.91 -1.04 -17.75
N PRO A 161 5.52 -2.11 -17.18
CA PRO A 161 5.92 -2.12 -15.77
C PRO A 161 6.98 -1.08 -15.44
N ILE A 162 7.93 -0.83 -16.34
CA ILE A 162 8.97 0.18 -16.13
C ILE A 162 8.33 1.57 -16.10
N LEU A 163 7.44 1.86 -17.06
CA LEU A 163 6.74 3.14 -17.10
C LEU A 163 5.87 3.34 -15.85
N LEU A 164 5.13 2.31 -15.43
CA LEU A 164 4.34 2.36 -14.20
C LEU A 164 5.21 2.62 -12.98
N PHE A 165 6.35 1.92 -12.87
CA PHE A 165 7.31 2.11 -11.79
C PHE A 165 7.77 3.57 -11.71
N VAL A 166 8.17 4.18 -12.84
CA VAL A 166 8.60 5.58 -12.88
C VAL A 166 7.49 6.53 -12.44
N ILE A 167 6.27 6.38 -12.97
CA ILE A 167 5.12 7.22 -12.60
C ILE A 167 4.84 7.13 -11.10
N VAL A 168 4.76 5.92 -10.56
CA VAL A 168 4.45 5.70 -9.14
C VAL A 168 5.59 6.18 -8.24
N GLN A 169 6.85 6.06 -8.68
CA GLN A 169 8.00 6.57 -7.95
C GLN A 169 7.97 8.10 -7.85
N VAL A 170 7.62 8.81 -8.92
CA VAL A 170 7.45 10.27 -8.90
C VAL A 170 6.33 10.67 -7.94
N LEU A 171 5.18 9.98 -7.99
CA LEU A 171 4.09 10.23 -7.04
C LEU A 171 4.52 9.98 -5.59
N LEU A 172 5.30 8.91 -5.36
CA LEU A 172 5.81 8.58 -4.03
C LEU A 172 6.75 9.68 -3.51
N MET A 173 7.60 10.25 -4.37
CA MET A 173 8.45 11.39 -4.00
C MET A 173 7.62 12.60 -3.60
N VAL A 174 6.58 12.94 -4.35
CA VAL A 174 5.69 14.08 -4.05
C VAL A 174 4.98 13.87 -2.69
N VAL A 175 4.36 12.70 -2.50
CA VAL A 175 3.64 12.36 -1.25
C VAL A 175 4.58 12.37 -0.04
N THR A 176 5.78 11.80 -0.20
CA THR A 176 6.77 11.75 0.88
C THR A 176 7.24 13.15 1.25
N ARG A 177 7.54 14.00 0.25
CA ARG A 177 7.93 15.39 0.50
C ARG A 177 6.82 16.18 1.20
N ALA A 178 5.57 16.03 0.77
CA ALA A 178 4.43 16.68 1.39
C ALA A 178 4.25 16.26 2.87
N ALA A 179 4.31 14.96 3.16
CA ALA A 179 4.19 14.45 4.53
C ALA A 179 5.32 14.95 5.45
N VAL A 180 6.55 14.98 4.93
CA VAL A 180 7.73 15.45 5.65
C VAL A 180 7.65 16.95 5.95
N GLN A 181 7.27 17.77 4.95
CA GLN A 181 7.08 19.21 5.13
C GLN A 181 6.05 19.49 6.23
N LEU A 182 4.87 18.85 6.18
CA LEU A 182 3.83 19.01 7.19
C LEU A 182 4.30 18.63 8.60
N THR A 183 5.21 17.67 8.72
CA THR A 183 5.76 17.24 10.02
C THR A 183 6.78 18.26 10.54
N TYR A 184 7.65 18.80 9.68
CA TYR A 184 8.65 19.80 10.07
C TYR A 184 8.08 21.21 10.30
N PHE A 185 6.98 21.59 9.63
CA PHE A 185 6.34 22.89 9.89
C PHE A 185 5.73 22.99 11.29
N VAL A 186 5.60 21.86 11.98
CA VAL A 186 4.76 21.71 13.16
C VAL A 186 5.56 21.35 14.42
N ILE A 187 6.79 20.86 14.24
CA ILE A 187 7.77 20.57 15.31
C ILE A 187 8.83 21.68 15.31
#